data_AF-A0A8T5NZY2-F1
#
_entry.id   AF-A0A8T5NZY2-F1
#
_cell.length_a   1.000
_cell.length_b   1.000
_cell.length_c   1.000
_cell.angle_alpha   90.00
_cell.angle_beta   90.00
_cell.angle_gamma   90.00
#
_symmetry.space_group_name_H-M   'P 1'
#
loop_
_entity.id
_entity.type
_entity.pdbx_description
1 polymer ?
#
loop_
_entity_poly.entity_id
_entity_poly.type
_entity_poly.pdbx_seq_one_letter_code
_entity_poly.pdbx_strand_id
1 'polypeptide(L)'
;MKAHVLSIDGKKSGELDLPVQFSEGVREDVIRRAYHAYESNNRQAYGTDHDAGVRTSAKYMGRRASYGSWANKGMSRIARIRVGSGHMTGTVRLIPSARKGRAAHSPNPNKIWAQKINDKERKLAIRSAIAATANSEFVSKRNHIFEEKLPIVMENGFAKLKKAKDVEAALKAIGLEAELSRASKKKVRAGIGKTRG
;
A
#
# COMPACT_ATOMS: atom_id res chain seq x y z
N MET A 1 22.91 -22.64 -14.35
CA MET A 1 23.60 -22.13 -13.15
C MET A 1 23.45 -23.19 -12.06
N LYS A 2 24.49 -23.53 -11.30
CA LYS A 2 24.43 -24.56 -10.24
C LYS A 2 24.33 -23.90 -8.87
N ALA A 3 23.47 -24.43 -8.01
CA ALA A 3 23.35 -24.02 -6.61
C ALA A 3 23.73 -25.19 -5.69
N HIS A 4 24.36 -24.88 -4.56
CA HIS A 4 24.61 -25.88 -3.53
C HIS A 4 23.35 -26.10 -2.68
N VAL A 5 23.06 -27.35 -2.37
CA VAL A 5 22.01 -27.73 -1.42
C VAL A 5 22.64 -27.82 -0.04
N LEU A 6 22.02 -27.16 0.94
CA LEU A 6 22.46 -27.14 2.33
C LEU A 6 21.58 -28.06 3.17
N SER A 7 22.22 -28.78 4.09
CA SER A 7 21.56 -29.54 5.14
C SER A 7 21.15 -28.64 6.31
N ILE A 8 20.30 -29.15 7.21
CA ILE A 8 19.84 -28.45 8.43
C ILE A 8 21.02 -27.92 9.27
N ASP A 9 22.17 -28.60 9.25
CA ASP A 9 23.37 -28.20 9.98
C ASP A 9 24.25 -27.16 9.24
N GLY A 10 23.80 -26.62 8.11
CA GLY A 10 24.57 -25.66 7.29
C GLY A 10 25.67 -26.30 6.43
N LYS A 11 25.73 -27.63 6.36
CA LYS A 11 26.71 -28.36 5.54
C LYS A 11 26.20 -28.54 4.11
N LYS A 12 27.11 -28.51 3.14
CA LYS A 12 26.79 -28.79 1.72
C LYS A 12 26.47 -30.28 1.55
N SER A 13 25.23 -30.59 1.19
CA SER A 13 24.75 -31.97 0.96
C SER A 13 24.76 -32.36 -0.52
N GLY A 14 24.69 -31.41 -1.45
CA GLY A 14 24.74 -31.68 -2.88
C GLY A 14 24.76 -30.43 -3.77
N GLU A 15 24.67 -30.65 -5.08
CA GLU A 15 24.52 -29.59 -6.09
C GLU A 15 23.25 -29.83 -6.91
N LEU A 16 22.57 -28.74 -7.28
CA LEU A 16 21.36 -28.76 -8.09
C LEU A 16 21.44 -27.74 -9.22
N ASP A 17 20.98 -28.14 -10.41
CA ASP A 17 20.87 -27.26 -11.57
C ASP A 17 19.65 -26.34 -11.41
N LEU A 18 19.89 -25.03 -11.41
CA LEU A 18 18.84 -24.03 -11.30
C LEU A 18 17.97 -23.97 -12.57
N PRO A 19 16.66 -23.76 -12.42
CA PRO A 19 15.76 -23.54 -13.54
C PRO A 19 16.16 -22.35 -14.44
N VAL A 20 15.71 -22.38 -15.70
CA VAL A 20 16.01 -21.37 -16.73
C VAL A 20 15.63 -19.95 -16.31
N GLN A 21 14.60 -19.81 -15.46
CA GLN A 21 14.09 -18.54 -14.97
C GLN A 21 15.15 -17.73 -14.19
N PHE A 22 16.15 -18.38 -13.58
CA PHE A 22 17.24 -17.70 -12.88
C PHE A 22 18.28 -17.08 -13.83
N SER A 23 18.26 -17.45 -15.11
CA SER A 23 19.17 -16.92 -16.13
C SER A 23 18.53 -15.79 -16.96
N GLU A 24 17.28 -15.41 -16.66
CA GLU A 24 16.57 -14.36 -17.37
C GLU A 24 17.06 -12.96 -16.97
N GLY A 25 16.96 -11.99 -17.88
CA GLY A 25 17.40 -10.62 -17.61
C GLY A 25 16.53 -9.91 -16.56
N VAL A 26 17.17 -9.17 -15.65
CA VAL A 26 16.47 -8.38 -14.63
C VAL A 26 15.93 -7.09 -15.26
N ARG A 27 14.61 -6.97 -15.31
CA ARG A 27 13.88 -5.82 -15.88
C ARG A 27 13.10 -5.08 -14.81
N GLU A 28 13.71 -4.05 -14.23
CA GLU A 28 13.10 -3.25 -13.16
C GLU A 28 11.84 -2.50 -13.60
N ASP A 29 11.77 -2.08 -14.87
CA ASP A 29 10.63 -1.39 -15.48
C ASP A 29 9.35 -2.24 -15.40
N VAL A 30 9.45 -3.50 -15.84
CA VAL A 30 8.35 -4.45 -15.86
C VAL A 30 7.96 -4.87 -14.44
N ILE A 31 8.94 -5.09 -13.56
CA ILE A 31 8.69 -5.42 -12.15
C ILE A 31 7.94 -4.27 -11.46
N ARG A 32 8.39 -3.02 -11.63
CA ARG A 32 7.78 -1.84 -11.01
C ARG A 32 6.34 -1.65 -11.48
N ARG A 33 6.09 -1.78 -12.79
CA ARG A 33 4.74 -1.68 -13.34
C ARG A 33 3.81 -2.78 -12.80
N ALA A 34 4.29 -4.02 -12.73
CA ALA A 34 3.52 -5.12 -12.15
C ALA A 34 3.23 -4.90 -10.65
N TYR A 35 4.20 -4.38 -9.90
CA TYR A 35 4.05 -4.06 -8.48
C TYR A 35 2.99 -2.97 -8.25
N HIS A 36 3.01 -1.87 -9.02
CA HIS A 36 2.00 -0.82 -8.89
C HIS A 36 0.59 -1.29 -9.25
N ALA A 37 0.47 -2.16 -10.25
CA ALA A 37 -0.82 -2.76 -10.57
C ALA A 37 -1.32 -3.66 -9.44
N TYR A 38 -0.44 -4.47 -8.84
CA TYR A 38 -0.76 -5.31 -7.69
C TYR A 38 -1.19 -4.47 -6.46
N GLU A 39 -0.43 -3.42 -6.13
CA GLU A 39 -0.75 -2.51 -5.03
C GLU A 39 -2.10 -1.80 -5.23
N SER A 40 -2.36 -1.36 -6.46
CA SER A 40 -3.62 -0.70 -6.83
C SER A 40 -4.82 -1.64 -6.69
N ASN A 41 -4.65 -2.93 -7.02
CA ASN A 41 -5.70 -3.94 -6.93
C ASN A 41 -5.99 -4.38 -5.49
N ASN A 42 -5.00 -4.33 -4.60
CA ASN A 42 -5.18 -4.64 -3.17
C ASN A 42 -5.74 -3.48 -2.35
N ARG A 43 -5.93 -2.30 -2.97
CA ARG A 43 -6.41 -1.11 -2.27
C ARG A 43 -7.91 -1.24 -1.94
N GLN A 44 -8.26 -0.96 -0.69
CA GLN A 44 -9.66 -0.87 -0.27
C GLN A 44 -10.32 0.43 -0.77
N ALA A 45 -11.53 0.31 -1.32
CA ALA A 45 -12.34 1.47 -1.69
C ALA A 45 -12.70 2.30 -0.46
N TYR A 46 -12.60 3.62 -0.61
CA TYR A 46 -12.93 4.60 0.44
C TYR A 46 -13.68 5.78 -0.19
N GLY A 47 -14.54 6.39 0.59
CA GLY A 47 -15.40 7.46 0.11
C GLY A 47 -15.98 8.27 1.26
N THR A 48 -16.48 9.46 0.94
CA THR A 48 -17.31 10.25 1.86
C THR A 48 -18.78 9.84 1.70
N ASP A 49 -19.59 9.97 2.76
CA ASP A 49 -21.06 9.87 2.66
C ASP A 49 -21.56 10.82 1.55
N HIS A 50 -22.45 10.32 0.68
CA HIS A 50 -23.00 11.06 -0.45
C HIS A 50 -23.65 12.37 -0.02
N ASP A 51 -24.32 12.37 1.14
CA ASP A 51 -25.03 13.56 1.61
C ASP A 51 -24.20 14.42 2.60
N ALA A 52 -22.90 14.14 2.73
CA ALA A 52 -22.05 14.89 3.63
C ALA A 52 -22.02 16.39 3.27
N GLY A 53 -22.43 17.23 4.21
CA GLY A 53 -22.44 18.69 4.03
C GLY A 53 -23.59 19.24 3.18
N VAL A 54 -24.48 18.38 2.67
CA VAL A 54 -25.69 18.79 1.92
C VAL A 54 -26.99 18.57 2.68
N ARG A 55 -27.01 17.80 3.78
CA ARG A 55 -28.17 17.64 4.70
C ARG A 55 -28.49 18.93 5.47
N THR A 56 -28.88 19.99 4.75
CA THR A 56 -29.14 21.32 5.30
C THR A 56 -30.29 22.01 4.56
N SER A 57 -31.05 22.85 5.27
CA SER A 57 -32.14 23.67 4.69
C SER A 57 -31.64 24.94 3.98
N ALA A 58 -30.31 25.09 3.85
CA ALA A 58 -29.68 26.30 3.39
C ALA A 58 -29.99 26.59 1.93
N LYS A 59 -30.47 27.80 1.66
CA LYS A 59 -30.74 28.28 0.30
C LYS A 59 -30.37 29.75 0.18
N TYR A 60 -30.03 30.18 -1.02
CA TYR A 60 -29.92 31.61 -1.28
C TYR A 60 -31.33 32.17 -1.52
N MET A 61 -31.73 33.16 -0.72
CA MET A 61 -33.01 33.86 -0.88
C MET A 61 -32.73 35.23 -1.52
N GLY A 62 -32.60 35.26 -2.84
CA GLY A 62 -32.25 36.46 -3.60
C GLY A 62 -33.42 37.33 -4.05
N ARG A 63 -34.68 36.91 -3.80
CA ARG A 63 -35.86 37.67 -4.25
C ARG A 63 -35.91 39.03 -3.55
N ARG A 64 -35.93 40.12 -4.33
CA ARG A 64 -36.02 41.49 -3.83
C ARG A 64 -37.33 41.69 -3.07
N ALA A 65 -37.29 42.43 -1.96
CA ALA A 65 -38.45 42.76 -1.12
C ALA A 65 -39.28 41.55 -0.63
N SER A 66 -38.69 40.36 -0.55
CA SER A 66 -39.33 39.16 -0.01
C SER A 66 -38.95 38.96 1.46
N TYR A 67 -39.90 38.47 2.26
CA TYR A 67 -39.61 38.02 3.63
C TYR A 67 -38.47 36.99 3.63
N GLY A 68 -37.52 37.15 4.56
CA GLY A 68 -36.33 36.30 4.68
C GLY A 68 -35.29 36.47 3.57
N SER A 69 -35.38 37.51 2.72
CA SER A 69 -34.39 37.78 1.68
C SER A 69 -33.02 38.12 2.24
N TRP A 70 -31.98 37.65 1.54
CA TRP A 70 -30.57 37.94 1.80
C TRP A 70 -29.96 38.93 0.79
N ALA A 71 -30.78 39.44 -0.16
CA ALA A 71 -30.34 40.45 -1.11
C ALA A 71 -30.16 41.83 -0.43
N ASN A 72 -29.18 42.61 -0.92
CA ASN A 72 -28.91 43.99 -0.51
C ASN A 72 -28.64 44.20 0.99
N LYS A 73 -28.13 43.18 1.69
CA LYS A 73 -27.76 43.25 3.11
C LYS A 73 -26.26 43.47 3.37
N GLY A 74 -25.49 43.87 2.36
CA GLY A 74 -24.02 43.93 2.45
C GLY A 74 -23.36 42.56 2.64
N MET A 75 -24.07 41.47 2.31
CA MET A 75 -23.62 40.09 2.49
C MET A 75 -23.41 39.39 1.15
N SER A 76 -22.53 38.37 1.15
CA SER A 76 -22.30 37.53 -0.02
C SER A 76 -23.55 36.74 -0.44
N ARG A 77 -23.70 36.54 -1.76
CA ARG A 77 -24.83 35.83 -2.39
C ARG A 77 -24.67 34.31 -2.30
N ILE A 78 -24.56 33.79 -1.09
CA ILE A 78 -24.32 32.36 -0.81
C ILE A 78 -25.52 31.75 -0.07
N ALA A 79 -25.74 30.44 -0.24
CA ALA A 79 -26.76 29.68 0.47
C ALA A 79 -26.57 29.74 2.00
N ARG A 80 -27.63 30.18 2.71
CA ARG A 80 -27.65 30.32 4.16
C ARG A 80 -28.81 29.56 4.76
N ILE A 81 -28.64 29.05 5.97
CA ILE A 81 -29.72 28.41 6.72
C ILE A 81 -30.85 29.43 6.94
N ARG A 82 -32.09 28.98 6.72
CA ARG A 82 -33.29 29.81 6.82
C ARG A 82 -33.53 30.27 8.26
N VAL A 83 -34.35 31.31 8.40
CA VAL A 83 -34.85 31.78 9.69
C VAL A 83 -35.67 30.68 10.36
N GLY A 84 -35.40 30.41 11.65
CA GLY A 84 -36.08 29.38 12.45
C GLY A 84 -35.17 28.26 12.98
N SER A 85 -33.87 28.26 12.63
CA SER A 85 -32.90 27.25 13.10
C SER A 85 -32.03 27.73 14.27
N GLY A 86 -32.56 28.63 15.11
CA GLY A 86 -31.85 29.21 16.26
C GLY A 86 -30.55 29.90 15.84
N HIS A 87 -29.46 29.65 16.57
CA HIS A 87 -28.14 30.27 16.37
C HIS A 87 -27.48 29.90 15.04
N MET A 88 -28.00 28.89 14.34
CA MET A 88 -27.52 28.51 13.01
C MET A 88 -28.16 29.35 11.90
N THR A 89 -29.19 30.14 12.20
CA THR A 89 -29.83 31.03 11.21
C THR A 89 -28.80 31.95 10.56
N GLY A 90 -28.81 32.04 9.22
CA GLY A 90 -27.88 32.90 8.49
C GLY A 90 -26.47 32.34 8.31
N THR A 91 -26.12 31.21 8.95
CA THR A 91 -24.85 30.53 8.67
C THR A 91 -24.83 29.93 7.27
N VAL A 92 -23.66 30.01 6.65
CA VAL A 92 -23.41 29.50 5.30
C VAL A 92 -23.21 27.98 5.36
N ARG A 93 -23.83 27.25 4.43
CA ARG A 93 -23.68 25.79 4.25
C ARG A 93 -23.63 25.44 2.76
N LEU A 94 -23.62 24.15 2.44
CA LEU A 94 -23.66 23.58 1.08
C LEU A 94 -22.38 23.76 0.26
N ILE A 95 -21.64 24.85 0.46
CA ILE A 95 -20.44 25.21 -0.32
C ILE A 95 -19.15 24.70 0.38
N PRO A 96 -18.12 24.28 -0.37
CA PRO A 96 -16.83 23.83 0.17
C PRO A 96 -16.06 24.85 1.00
N SER A 97 -16.19 26.16 0.69
CA SER A 97 -15.57 27.22 1.47
C SER A 97 -16.23 27.45 2.83
N ALA A 98 -17.40 26.82 3.08
CA ALA A 98 -18.14 26.97 4.31
C ALA A 98 -17.78 25.88 5.33
N ARG A 99 -17.67 26.25 6.60
CA ARG A 99 -17.52 25.28 7.69
C ARG A 99 -18.70 24.30 7.68
N LYS A 100 -18.39 22.99 7.67
CA LYS A 100 -19.39 21.90 7.58
C LYS A 100 -20.28 21.99 6.32
N GLY A 101 -19.77 22.56 5.23
CA GLY A 101 -20.34 22.43 3.89
C GLY A 101 -19.84 21.17 3.17
N ARG A 102 -20.34 20.93 1.95
CA ARG A 102 -19.92 19.80 1.11
C ARG A 102 -18.54 20.07 0.53
N ALA A 103 -17.67 19.06 0.48
CA ALA A 103 -16.43 19.13 -0.31
C ALA A 103 -16.73 19.03 -1.82
N ALA A 104 -15.99 19.80 -2.63
CA ALA A 104 -16.25 19.92 -4.08
C ALA A 104 -16.06 18.60 -4.84
N HIS A 105 -14.91 17.95 -4.61
CA HIS A 105 -14.48 16.70 -5.25
C HIS A 105 -14.08 15.68 -4.19
N SER A 106 -15.04 15.28 -3.35
CA SER A 106 -14.83 14.25 -2.33
C SER A 106 -14.40 12.91 -2.95
N PRO A 107 -13.63 12.08 -2.22
CA PRO A 107 -13.34 10.71 -2.65
C PRO A 107 -14.64 9.94 -2.93
N ASN A 108 -14.72 9.33 -4.11
CA ASN A 108 -15.85 8.53 -4.53
C ASN A 108 -15.53 7.03 -4.32
N PRO A 109 -16.35 6.28 -3.57
CA PRO A 109 -16.12 4.85 -3.37
C PRO A 109 -16.22 4.05 -4.68
N ASN A 110 -16.97 4.54 -5.66
CA ASN A 110 -17.15 3.91 -6.98
C ASN A 110 -15.98 4.18 -7.94
N LYS A 111 -14.93 4.87 -7.50
CA LYS A 111 -13.75 5.08 -8.33
C LYS A 111 -13.05 3.74 -8.57
N ILE A 112 -12.79 3.42 -9.84
CA ILE A 112 -12.03 2.24 -10.22
C ILE A 112 -10.55 2.54 -9.93
N TRP A 113 -10.03 1.91 -8.87
CA TRP A 113 -8.61 1.98 -8.51
C TRP A 113 -7.79 0.88 -9.18
N ALA A 114 -8.45 -0.22 -9.57
CA ALA A 114 -7.80 -1.37 -10.16
C ALA A 114 -7.07 -0.99 -11.46
N GLN A 115 -5.85 -1.53 -11.63
CA GLN A 115 -5.06 -1.37 -12.83
C GLN A 115 -4.96 -2.71 -13.54
N LYS A 116 -5.28 -2.72 -14.83
CA LYS A 116 -5.17 -3.90 -15.68
C LYS A 116 -3.72 -4.09 -16.13
N ILE A 117 -3.23 -5.32 -16.05
CA ILE A 117 -1.93 -5.74 -16.58
C ILE A 117 -2.09 -6.96 -17.47
N ASN A 118 -1.27 -7.05 -18.51
CA ASN A 118 -1.25 -8.21 -19.40
C ASN A 118 -0.67 -9.43 -18.68
N ASP A 119 -1.25 -10.62 -18.93
CA ASP A 119 -0.77 -11.85 -18.30
C ASP A 119 0.69 -12.17 -18.65
N LYS A 120 1.10 -11.89 -19.90
CA LYS A 120 2.49 -12.09 -20.36
C LYS A 120 3.46 -11.20 -19.60
N GLU A 121 3.07 -9.94 -19.40
CA GLU A 121 3.87 -8.95 -18.66
C GLU A 121 3.97 -9.33 -17.18
N ARG A 122 2.86 -9.75 -16.56
CA ARG A 122 2.86 -10.25 -15.17
C ARG A 122 3.77 -11.46 -15.00
N LYS A 123 3.71 -12.43 -15.92
CA LYS A 123 4.57 -13.62 -15.90
C LYS A 123 6.04 -13.26 -16.08
N LEU A 124 6.36 -12.33 -16.99
CA LEU A 124 7.71 -11.83 -17.18
C LEU A 124 8.24 -11.12 -15.93
N ALA A 125 7.43 -10.26 -15.29
CA ALA A 125 7.80 -9.58 -14.05
C ALA A 125 8.19 -10.57 -12.94
N ILE A 126 7.43 -11.65 -12.77
CA ILE A 126 7.70 -12.67 -11.76
C ILE A 126 9.02 -13.39 -12.06
N ARG A 127 9.26 -13.78 -13.32
CA ARG A 127 10.51 -14.43 -13.72
C ARG A 127 11.72 -13.52 -13.55
N SER A 128 11.66 -12.27 -14.02
CA SER A 128 12.71 -11.28 -13.79
C SER A 128 12.96 -11.01 -12.30
N ALA A 129 11.91 -11.03 -11.47
CA ALA A 129 12.06 -10.88 -10.02
C ALA A 129 12.75 -12.09 -9.38
N ILE A 130 12.44 -13.31 -9.83
CA ILE A 130 13.14 -14.53 -9.39
C ILE A 130 14.61 -14.50 -9.82
N ALA A 131 14.93 -14.04 -11.03
CA ALA A 131 16.32 -13.88 -11.45
C ALA A 131 17.08 -12.88 -10.55
N ALA A 132 16.42 -11.80 -10.12
CA ALA A 132 17.02 -10.81 -9.24
C ALA A 132 17.38 -11.35 -7.84
N THR A 133 16.73 -12.42 -7.35
CA THR A 133 17.06 -13.00 -6.04
C THR A 133 18.36 -13.82 -6.05
N ALA A 134 18.80 -14.29 -7.21
CA ALA A 134 20.08 -14.99 -7.36
C ALA A 134 21.27 -14.03 -7.49
N ASN A 135 21.04 -12.75 -7.78
CA ASN A 135 22.11 -11.76 -7.96
C ASN A 135 22.41 -11.03 -6.64
N SER A 136 23.64 -11.20 -6.15
CA SER A 136 24.12 -10.59 -4.90
C SER A 136 24.07 -9.07 -4.90
N GLU A 137 24.29 -8.41 -6.04
CA GLU A 137 24.29 -6.95 -6.13
C GLU A 137 22.91 -6.36 -5.83
N PHE A 138 21.84 -6.94 -6.38
CA PHE A 138 20.47 -6.49 -6.14
C PHE A 138 20.03 -6.75 -4.69
N VAL A 139 20.43 -7.88 -4.10
CA VAL A 139 20.09 -8.23 -2.72
C VAL A 139 20.82 -7.33 -1.72
N SER A 140 22.10 -7.05 -1.95
CA SER A 140 22.88 -6.10 -1.14
C SER A 140 22.35 -4.67 -1.25
N LYS A 141 21.94 -4.21 -2.45
CA LYS A 141 21.30 -2.90 -2.66
C LYS A 141 20.00 -2.73 -1.86
N ARG A 142 19.30 -3.83 -1.54
CA ARG A 142 18.10 -3.84 -0.69
C ARG A 142 18.42 -3.85 0.82
N ASN A 143 19.70 -3.80 1.20
CA ASN A 143 20.21 -3.82 2.58
C ASN A 143 19.95 -5.14 3.32
N HIS A 144 20.05 -6.28 2.62
CA HIS A 144 20.14 -7.59 3.27
C HIS A 144 21.60 -7.88 3.63
N ILE A 145 21.83 -8.47 4.81
CA ILE A 145 23.15 -8.86 5.27
C ILE A 145 23.27 -10.38 5.10
N PHE A 146 24.13 -10.85 4.21
CA PHE A 146 24.32 -12.27 3.95
C PHE A 146 25.79 -12.56 3.66
N GLU A 147 26.28 -13.70 4.15
CA GLU A 147 27.64 -14.17 3.91
C GLU A 147 27.67 -15.30 2.86
N GLU A 148 26.54 -15.96 2.65
CA GLU A 148 26.44 -17.16 1.83
C GLU A 148 26.12 -16.88 0.35
N LYS A 149 26.38 -17.87 -0.51
CA LYS A 149 26.08 -17.76 -1.95
C LYS A 149 24.57 -17.89 -2.19
N LEU A 150 24.01 -16.91 -2.91
CA LEU A 150 22.63 -16.91 -3.36
C LEU A 150 22.48 -17.72 -4.66
N PRO A 151 21.32 -18.35 -4.91
CA PRO A 151 20.19 -18.55 -4.00
C PRO A 151 20.46 -19.66 -2.97
N ILE A 152 19.95 -19.49 -1.75
CA ILE A 152 20.06 -20.49 -0.67
C ILE A 152 19.02 -21.60 -0.92
N VAL A 153 19.48 -22.83 -1.08
CA VAL A 153 18.64 -24.01 -1.32
C VAL A 153 18.82 -24.99 -0.16
N MET A 154 17.73 -25.32 0.53
CA MET A 154 17.72 -26.23 1.67
C MET A 154 17.18 -27.61 1.27
N GLU A 155 17.62 -28.64 1.99
CA GLU A 155 17.04 -29.98 1.87
C GLU A 155 15.58 -30.04 2.34
N ASN A 156 14.80 -30.98 1.78
CA ASN A 156 13.38 -31.17 2.12
C ASN A 156 13.13 -31.48 3.61
N GLY A 157 14.15 -31.91 4.35
CA GLY A 157 14.08 -32.11 5.80
C GLY A 157 13.69 -30.84 6.57
N PHE A 158 14.07 -29.66 6.06
CA PHE A 158 13.71 -28.37 6.68
C PHE A 158 12.19 -28.16 6.76
N ALA A 159 11.44 -28.62 5.77
CA ALA A 159 9.98 -28.51 5.75
C ALA A 159 9.28 -29.39 6.81
N LYS A 160 9.98 -30.37 7.40
CA LYS A 160 9.45 -31.28 8.42
C LYS A 160 9.64 -30.75 9.86
N LEU A 161 10.35 -29.63 10.04
CA LEU A 161 10.58 -29.02 11.35
C LEU A 161 9.24 -28.56 11.97
N LYS A 162 9.02 -28.91 13.24
CA LYS A 162 7.76 -28.60 13.95
C LYS A 162 7.88 -27.43 14.92
N LYS A 163 9.05 -27.21 15.53
CA LYS A 163 9.25 -26.17 16.55
C LYS A 163 10.00 -24.99 15.95
N ALA A 164 9.58 -23.78 16.31
CA ALA A 164 10.24 -22.54 15.88
C ALA A 164 11.71 -22.45 16.33
N LYS A 165 12.04 -23.02 17.49
CA LYS A 165 13.42 -23.10 18.00
C LYS A 165 14.34 -23.86 17.04
N ASP A 166 13.83 -24.94 16.45
CA ASP A 166 14.60 -25.79 15.53
C ASP A 166 14.83 -25.03 14.20
N VAL A 167 13.84 -24.25 13.77
CA VAL A 167 13.95 -23.37 12.59
C VAL A 167 14.98 -22.26 12.82
N GLU A 168 14.96 -21.63 13.99
CA GLU A 168 15.93 -20.58 14.34
C GLU A 168 17.36 -21.15 14.38
N ALA A 169 17.55 -22.34 14.96
CA ALA A 169 18.84 -23.02 15.00
C ALA A 169 19.37 -23.34 13.59
N ALA A 170 18.50 -23.85 12.70
CA ALA A 170 18.87 -24.12 11.32
C ALA A 170 19.27 -22.84 10.55
N LEU A 171 18.52 -21.74 10.71
CA LEU A 171 18.86 -20.45 10.06
C LEU A 171 20.18 -19.86 10.57
N LYS A 172 20.51 -20.05 11.85
CA LYS A 172 21.81 -19.68 12.40
C LYS A 172 22.94 -20.53 11.83
N ALA A 173 22.72 -21.83 11.67
CA ALA A 173 23.73 -22.74 11.09
C ALA A 173 24.09 -22.38 9.63
N ILE A 174 23.15 -21.78 8.88
CA ILE A 174 23.34 -21.29 7.51
C ILE A 174 24.10 -19.94 7.46
N GLY A 175 24.29 -19.27 8.60
CA GLY A 175 24.96 -17.96 8.66
C GLY A 175 24.02 -16.76 8.46
N LEU A 176 22.71 -16.94 8.64
CA LEU A 176 21.71 -15.85 8.54
C LEU A 176 21.47 -15.12 9.88
N GLU A 177 22.35 -15.31 10.87
CA GLU A 177 22.20 -14.73 12.21
C GLU A 177 22.17 -13.18 12.18
N ALA A 178 23.04 -12.57 11.37
CA ALA A 178 23.08 -11.11 11.20
C ALA A 178 21.78 -10.57 10.58
N GLU A 179 21.22 -11.30 9.61
CA GLU A 179 19.96 -10.93 8.94
C GLU A 179 18.76 -11.06 9.89
N LEU A 180 18.72 -12.11 10.71
CA LEU A 180 17.71 -12.29 11.75
C LEU A 180 17.76 -11.14 12.78
N SER A 181 18.97 -10.77 13.21
CA SER A 181 19.20 -9.66 14.14
C SER A 181 18.77 -8.32 13.54
N ARG A 182 18.99 -8.10 12.24
CA ARG A 182 18.53 -6.92 11.51
C ARG A 182 16.99 -6.88 11.42
N ALA A 183 16.35 -8.00 11.08
CA ALA A 183 14.90 -8.12 10.91
C ALA A 183 14.14 -8.00 12.24
N SER A 184 14.75 -8.40 13.37
CA SER A 184 14.16 -8.29 14.70
C SER A 184 13.93 -6.83 15.14
N LYS A 185 14.71 -5.87 14.62
CA LYS A 185 14.60 -4.45 14.96
C LYS A 185 13.30 -3.85 14.42
N LYS A 186 12.30 -3.72 15.27
CA LYS A 186 11.02 -3.06 14.95
C LYS A 186 11.12 -1.55 15.15
N LYS A 187 10.54 -0.79 14.22
CA LYS A 187 10.37 0.68 14.34
C LYS A 187 8.90 1.03 14.26
N VAL A 188 8.47 2.01 15.06
CA VAL A 188 7.10 2.55 14.99
C VAL A 188 6.97 3.42 13.73
N ARG A 189 5.91 3.22 12.96
CA ARG A 189 5.65 3.99 11.73
C ARG A 189 5.40 5.46 12.05
N ALA A 190 6.06 6.36 11.33
CA ALA A 190 5.82 7.80 11.45
C ALA A 190 4.44 8.19 10.89
N GLY A 191 3.83 9.24 11.47
CA GLY A 191 2.55 9.81 11.03
C GLY A 191 1.30 9.13 11.62
N ILE A 192 0.13 9.42 11.04
CA ILE A 192 -1.18 8.94 11.50
C ILE A 192 -1.41 7.46 11.19
N GLY A 193 -0.61 6.86 10.30
CA GLY A 193 -0.74 5.44 9.94
C GLY A 193 -0.64 4.50 11.15
N LYS A 194 0.09 4.90 12.20
CA LYS A 194 0.19 4.13 13.46
C LYS A 194 -1.14 3.90 14.19
N THR A 195 -2.17 4.70 13.89
CA THR A 195 -3.51 4.55 14.50
C THR A 195 -4.49 3.79 13.61
N ARG A 196 -4.05 3.30 12.44
CA ARG A 196 -4.93 2.76 11.39
C ARG A 196 -4.70 1.27 11.09
N GLY A 197 -4.02 0.55 11.98
CA GLY A 197 -3.53 -0.82 11.76
C GLY A 197 -2.15 -0.79 11.14
#